data_AF-A0A3G2SXP7-F1
#
_entry.id   AF-A0A3G2SXP7-F1
#
_cell.length_a   1.000
_cell.length_b   1.000
_cell.length_c   1.000
_cell.angle_alpha   90.00
_cell.angle_beta   90.00
_cell.angle_gamma   90.00
#
_symmetry.space_group_name_H-M   'P 1'
#
loop_
_entity.id
_entity.type
_entity.pdbx_description
1 polymer ?
#
loop_
_entity_poly.entity_id
_entity_poly.type
_entity_poly.pdbx_seq_one_letter_code
_entity_poly.pdbx_strand_id
1 'polypeptide(L)'
;MTKTFSKDPKTYPELLQKLESDGLKITDQTAALRHLKQISYYRLKGYGLAFRQYDETGKRLSTYQPNVELVTLIHMSMIDAELRSLILAAIDRIEVEVRNVINHELSIKYNSSHWFLDENLFQSSDQFKHQDFLGKIKQFTAKKADAGSEKEKLRETFIHHYYQAYVTPEYPPCWMIAEVLPLGSWSKLYEHLVQSKDRKQVSKQFDLSPELLESWLHALTYLRNVCAHQGRLFNRTFAFPPKQGKKAPLKTQHQLYNYICILFLFLKEFNHEYDWLERIEAVLKKCPNELLKFYGFDENWLEKDEDYWMN
;
A
#
# COMPACT_ATOMS: atom_id res chain seq x y z
N MET A 1 -8.98 -31.71 13.26
CA MET A 1 -9.67 -31.15 14.44
C MET A 1 -9.25 -29.71 14.63
N THR A 2 -10.21 -28.78 14.63
CA THR A 2 -10.00 -27.39 15.05
C THR A 2 -9.71 -27.39 16.55
N LYS A 3 -8.59 -26.77 16.97
CA LYS A 3 -8.25 -26.63 18.39
C LYS A 3 -9.01 -25.44 18.98
N THR A 4 -9.64 -25.62 20.14
CA THR A 4 -10.21 -24.50 20.91
C THR A 4 -9.09 -23.59 21.39
N PHE A 5 -9.26 -22.29 21.23
CA PHE A 5 -8.31 -21.31 21.75
C PHE A 5 -8.52 -21.15 23.27
N SER A 6 -7.51 -21.54 24.06
CA SER A 6 -7.56 -21.55 25.53
C SER A 6 -6.35 -20.86 26.16
N LYS A 7 -5.73 -19.89 25.45
CA LYS A 7 -4.52 -19.19 25.94
C LYS A 7 -4.92 -17.98 26.74
N ASP A 8 -4.40 -17.88 27.96
CA ASP A 8 -4.59 -16.71 28.80
C ASP A 8 -3.76 -15.50 28.32
N PRO A 9 -4.27 -14.27 28.56
CA PRO A 9 -3.49 -13.07 28.35
C PRO A 9 -2.25 -13.06 29.23
N LYS A 10 -1.18 -12.42 28.75
CA LYS A 10 0.08 -12.26 29.48
C LYS A 10 0.35 -10.78 29.71
N THR A 11 0.88 -10.46 30.88
CA THR A 11 1.45 -9.15 31.21
C THR A 11 2.71 -8.87 30.38
N TYR A 12 3.13 -7.60 30.30
CA TYR A 12 4.35 -7.25 29.58
C TYR A 12 5.61 -7.98 30.07
N PRO A 13 5.85 -8.14 31.39
CA PRO A 13 6.96 -8.95 31.89
C PRO A 13 6.89 -10.41 31.45
N GLU A 14 5.71 -11.05 31.50
CA GLU A 14 5.54 -12.44 31.05
C GLU A 14 5.73 -12.60 29.53
N LEU A 15 5.30 -11.61 28.75
CA LEU A 15 5.57 -11.59 27.30
C LEU A 15 7.06 -11.41 27.01
N LEU A 16 7.77 -10.63 27.82
CA LEU A 16 9.21 -10.43 27.67
C LEU A 16 9.99 -11.69 28.04
N GLN A 17 9.69 -12.28 29.18
CA GLN A 17 10.22 -13.58 29.61
C GLN A 17 9.95 -14.66 28.56
N LYS A 18 8.78 -14.60 27.91
CA LYS A 18 8.48 -15.50 26.81
C LYS A 18 9.46 -15.32 25.63
N LEU A 19 9.78 -14.08 25.23
CA LEU A 19 10.75 -13.84 24.16
C LEU A 19 12.14 -14.39 24.52
N GLU A 20 12.57 -14.23 25.78
CA GLU A 20 13.82 -14.82 26.28
C GLU A 20 13.79 -16.34 26.26
N SER A 21 12.70 -16.95 26.73
CA SER A 21 12.52 -18.41 26.71
C SER A 21 12.47 -18.98 25.30
N ASP A 22 12.01 -18.18 24.32
CA ASP A 22 12.04 -18.51 22.89
C ASP A 22 13.46 -18.33 22.30
N GLY A 23 14.47 -17.93 23.08
CA GLY A 23 15.87 -17.81 22.67
C GLY A 23 16.32 -16.42 22.21
N LEU A 24 15.50 -15.38 22.42
CA LEU A 24 15.86 -14.00 22.07
C LEU A 24 16.73 -13.40 23.17
N LYS A 25 17.90 -12.86 22.81
CA LYS A 25 18.80 -12.21 23.77
C LYS A 25 18.27 -10.82 24.14
N ILE A 26 18.17 -10.55 25.44
CA ILE A 26 17.75 -9.25 25.98
C ILE A 26 18.89 -8.70 26.83
N THR A 27 19.44 -7.57 26.38
CA THR A 27 20.59 -6.91 27.02
C THR A 27 20.17 -5.84 28.03
N ASP A 28 19.01 -5.22 27.85
CA ASP A 28 18.40 -4.26 28.77
C ASP A 28 16.90 -4.56 28.95
N GLN A 29 16.55 -5.17 30.08
CA GLN A 29 15.19 -5.52 30.47
C GLN A 29 14.25 -4.30 30.57
N THR A 30 14.76 -3.18 31.09
CA THR A 30 13.96 -1.97 31.32
C THR A 30 13.61 -1.30 29.99
N ALA A 31 14.60 -1.14 29.11
CA ALA A 31 14.36 -0.62 27.76
C ALA A 31 13.47 -1.56 26.95
N ALA A 32 13.70 -2.88 27.04
CA ALA A 32 12.91 -3.88 26.35
C ALA A 32 11.42 -3.84 26.74
N LEU A 33 11.11 -3.76 28.04
CA LEU A 33 9.75 -3.60 28.56
C LEU A 33 9.07 -2.35 28.01
N ARG A 34 9.79 -1.22 27.96
CA ARG A 34 9.28 0.05 27.42
C ARG A 34 8.96 -0.07 25.93
N HIS A 35 9.84 -0.65 25.12
CA HIS A 35 9.56 -0.88 23.70
C HIS A 35 8.41 -1.84 23.47
N LEU A 36 8.29 -2.90 24.28
CA LEU A 36 7.19 -3.86 24.17
C LEU A 36 5.82 -3.20 24.39
N LYS A 37 5.74 -2.24 25.32
CA LYS A 37 4.53 -1.41 25.56
C LYS A 37 4.18 -0.52 24.37
N GLN A 38 5.17 -0.03 23.64
CA GLN A 38 4.97 0.90 22.51
C GLN A 38 4.67 0.19 21.19
N ILE A 39 5.34 -0.94 20.92
CA ILE A 39 5.32 -1.60 19.60
C ILE A 39 4.32 -2.77 19.55
N SER A 40 3.99 -3.38 20.70
CA SER A 40 3.29 -4.66 20.86
C SER A 40 4.15 -5.90 20.60
N TYR A 41 3.99 -6.90 21.48
CA TYR A 41 4.61 -8.22 21.38
C TYR A 41 4.36 -8.90 20.03
N TYR A 42 3.14 -8.85 19.52
CA TYR A 42 2.79 -9.58 18.30
C TYR A 42 3.46 -8.96 17.07
N ARG A 43 3.61 -7.63 17.05
CA ARG A 43 4.32 -6.91 16.00
C ARG A 43 5.81 -7.27 15.99
N LEU A 44 6.47 -7.23 17.16
CA LEU A 44 7.87 -7.64 17.30
C LEU A 44 8.10 -9.10 16.91
N LYS A 45 7.19 -10.00 17.31
CA LYS A 45 7.23 -11.42 16.91
C LYS A 45 7.18 -11.58 15.38
N GLY A 46 6.48 -10.70 14.68
CA GLY A 46 6.47 -10.64 13.21
C GLY A 46 7.85 -10.38 12.62
N TYR A 47 8.59 -9.39 13.12
CA TYR A 47 9.98 -9.13 12.69
C TYR A 47 10.92 -10.29 13.06
N GLY A 48 10.64 -10.96 14.19
CA GLY A 48 11.35 -12.16 14.62
C GLY A 48 11.26 -13.37 13.69
N LEU A 49 10.30 -13.40 12.76
CA LEU A 49 10.08 -14.58 11.89
C LEU A 49 11.29 -14.90 10.99
N ALA A 50 12.07 -13.89 10.60
CA ALA A 50 13.28 -14.06 9.79
C ALA A 50 14.41 -14.79 10.54
N PHE A 51 14.36 -14.78 11.86
CA PHE A 51 15.43 -15.22 12.75
C PHE A 51 15.08 -16.51 13.49
N ARG A 52 14.03 -17.22 13.05
CA ARG A 52 13.62 -18.49 13.64
C ARG A 52 14.51 -19.62 13.12
N GLN A 53 14.69 -20.63 13.96
CA GLN A 53 15.26 -21.90 13.54
C GLN A 53 14.25 -22.71 12.73
N TYR A 54 14.77 -23.65 11.95
CA TYR A 54 13.98 -24.59 11.16
C TYR A 54 14.46 -25.99 11.50
N ASP A 55 13.55 -26.96 11.59
CA ASP A 55 13.92 -28.37 11.69
C ASP A 55 14.39 -28.92 10.34
N GLU A 56 14.84 -30.18 10.34
CA GLU A 56 15.34 -30.89 9.14
C GLU A 56 14.29 -30.99 8.03
N THR A 57 13.00 -30.85 8.36
CA THR A 57 11.89 -30.87 7.40
C THR A 57 11.57 -29.49 6.80
N GLY A 58 12.30 -28.46 7.21
CA GLY A 58 12.06 -27.07 6.80
C GLY A 58 10.89 -26.42 7.54
N LYS A 59 10.41 -27.01 8.64
CA LYS A 59 9.34 -26.42 9.45
C LYS A 59 9.95 -25.44 10.46
N ARG A 60 9.38 -24.23 10.48
CA ARG A 60 9.80 -23.15 11.38
C ARG A 60 9.51 -23.50 12.85
N LEU A 61 10.53 -23.42 13.69
CA LEU A 61 10.47 -23.65 15.12
C LEU A 61 10.10 -22.38 15.90
N SER A 62 9.72 -22.56 17.17
CA SER A 62 9.46 -21.46 18.11
C SER A 62 10.71 -20.90 18.76
N THR A 63 11.90 -21.39 18.41
CA THR A 63 13.18 -20.94 18.96
C THR A 63 13.87 -20.01 17.96
N TYR A 64 14.49 -18.94 18.45
CA TYR A 64 15.32 -18.04 17.66
C TYR A 64 16.70 -18.64 17.39
N GLN A 65 17.36 -18.17 16.33
CA GLN A 65 18.76 -18.46 16.09
C GLN A 65 19.63 -17.89 17.23
N PRO A 66 20.80 -18.48 17.51
CA PRO A 66 21.69 -17.98 18.56
C PRO A 66 22.05 -16.51 18.35
N ASN A 67 22.23 -15.77 19.45
CA ASN A 67 22.67 -14.38 19.47
C ASN A 67 21.73 -13.35 18.81
N VAL A 68 20.51 -13.72 18.43
CA VAL A 68 19.52 -12.75 17.94
C VAL A 68 19.04 -11.89 19.12
N GLU A 69 19.29 -10.59 19.04
CA GLU A 69 18.91 -9.65 20.08
C GLU A 69 17.54 -9.02 19.81
N LEU A 70 16.80 -8.70 20.87
CA LEU A 70 15.52 -7.99 20.76
C LEU A 70 15.69 -6.63 20.07
N VAL A 71 16.83 -5.96 20.30
CA VAL A 71 17.14 -4.66 19.67
C VAL A 71 17.18 -4.76 18.15
N THR A 72 17.58 -5.90 17.58
CA THR A 72 17.53 -6.14 16.13
C THR A 72 16.09 -6.09 15.61
N LEU A 73 15.14 -6.70 16.33
CA LEU A 73 13.74 -6.70 15.92
C LEU A 73 13.12 -5.30 16.02
N ILE A 74 13.49 -4.55 17.06
CA ILE A 74 13.07 -3.16 17.25
C ILE A 74 13.63 -2.29 16.12
N HIS A 75 14.93 -2.42 15.82
CA HIS A 75 15.60 -1.67 14.77
C HIS A 75 14.96 -1.92 13.39
N MET A 76 14.71 -3.18 13.05
CA MET A 76 13.99 -3.51 11.80
C MET A 76 12.61 -2.87 11.74
N SER A 77 11.89 -2.80 12.87
CA SER A 77 10.57 -2.16 12.92
C SER A 77 10.60 -0.65 12.70
N MET A 78 11.70 0.01 13.07
CA MET A 78 11.92 1.44 12.84
C MET A 78 12.24 1.72 11.37
N ILE A 79 13.12 0.93 10.75
CA ILE A 79 13.40 1.00 9.30
C ILE A 79 12.11 0.83 8.50
N ASP A 80 11.30 -0.16 8.87
CA ASP A 80 9.98 -0.42 8.27
C ASP A 80 9.06 0.82 8.37
N ALA A 81 9.12 1.57 9.47
CA ALA A 81 8.31 2.77 9.66
C ALA A 81 8.76 3.94 8.77
N GLU A 82 10.06 4.13 8.65
CA GLU A 82 10.63 5.13 7.73
C GLU A 82 10.30 4.79 6.28
N LEU A 83 10.48 3.53 5.86
CA LEU A 83 10.11 3.05 4.52
C LEU A 83 8.62 3.26 4.24
N ARG A 84 7.74 2.89 5.18
CA ARG A 84 6.28 3.12 5.02
C ARG A 84 5.95 4.58 4.77
N SER A 85 6.62 5.51 5.47
CA SER A 85 6.38 6.94 5.30
C SER A 85 6.80 7.42 3.90
N LEU A 86 7.94 6.98 3.40
CA LEU A 86 8.41 7.32 2.05
C LEU A 86 7.52 6.73 0.96
N ILE A 87 7.09 5.48 1.15
CA ILE A 87 6.19 4.77 0.23
C ILE A 87 4.82 5.46 0.17
N LEU A 88 4.24 5.81 1.32
CA LEU A 88 2.96 6.51 1.35
C LEU A 88 3.05 7.86 0.63
N ALA A 89 4.10 8.64 0.91
CA ALA A 89 4.30 9.93 0.25
C ALA A 89 4.42 9.81 -1.28
N ALA A 90 5.03 8.74 -1.78
CA ALA A 90 5.07 8.45 -3.23
C ALA A 90 3.68 8.07 -3.77
N ILE A 91 2.98 7.14 -3.10
CA ILE A 91 1.65 6.69 -3.54
C ILE A 91 0.65 7.84 -3.51
N ASP A 92 0.72 8.74 -2.53
CA ASP A 92 -0.19 9.90 -2.44
C ASP A 92 -0.08 10.80 -3.69
N ARG A 93 1.13 10.98 -4.25
CA ARG A 93 1.33 11.73 -5.52
C ARG A 93 0.75 10.97 -6.71
N ILE A 94 1.09 9.68 -6.82
CA ILE A 94 0.60 8.80 -7.88
C ILE A 94 -0.93 8.72 -7.88
N GLU A 95 -1.56 8.68 -6.69
CA GLU A 95 -3.01 8.65 -6.55
C GLU A 95 -3.67 9.91 -7.17
N VAL A 96 -3.09 11.09 -6.92
CA VAL A 96 -3.55 12.36 -7.50
C VAL A 96 -3.39 12.36 -9.02
N GLU A 97 -2.27 11.86 -9.54
CA GLU A 97 -2.04 11.76 -10.98
C GLU A 97 -3.02 10.80 -11.65
N VAL A 98 -3.15 9.59 -11.12
CA VAL A 98 -4.03 8.54 -11.65
C VAL A 98 -5.48 9.01 -11.73
N ARG A 99 -6.00 9.58 -10.65
CA ARG A 99 -7.39 10.07 -10.65
C ARG A 99 -7.56 11.25 -11.61
N ASN A 100 -6.57 12.13 -11.74
CA ASN A 100 -6.65 13.26 -12.67
C ASN A 100 -6.64 12.80 -14.13
N VAL A 101 -5.75 11.88 -14.49
CA VAL A 101 -5.67 11.32 -15.84
C VAL A 101 -6.95 10.58 -16.20
N ILE A 102 -7.45 9.67 -15.34
CA ILE A 102 -8.69 8.94 -15.60
C ILE A 102 -9.85 9.92 -15.83
N ASN A 103 -10.01 10.91 -14.94
CA ASN A 103 -11.09 11.87 -15.06
C ASN A 103 -10.97 12.74 -16.32
N HIS A 104 -9.78 13.25 -16.61
CA HIS A 104 -9.56 14.12 -17.76
C HIS A 104 -9.83 13.37 -19.07
N GLU A 105 -9.19 12.23 -19.29
CA GLU A 105 -9.31 11.47 -20.54
C GLU A 105 -10.75 11.03 -20.81
N LEU A 106 -11.46 10.55 -19.78
CA LEU A 106 -12.83 10.04 -19.95
C LEU A 106 -13.86 11.17 -20.03
N SER A 107 -13.70 12.25 -19.28
CA SER A 107 -14.64 13.39 -19.35
C SER A 107 -14.59 14.09 -20.71
N ILE A 108 -13.39 14.25 -21.29
CA ILE A 108 -13.23 14.82 -22.63
C ILE A 108 -13.78 13.85 -23.69
N LYS A 109 -13.41 12.57 -23.62
CA LYS A 109 -13.88 11.56 -24.58
C LYS A 109 -15.40 11.47 -24.67
N TYR A 110 -16.06 11.42 -23.51
CA TYR A 110 -17.51 11.28 -23.41
C TYR A 110 -18.25 12.61 -23.38
N ASN A 111 -17.52 13.74 -23.47
CA ASN A 111 -18.06 15.10 -23.36
C ASN A 111 -19.03 15.23 -22.17
N SER A 112 -18.63 14.70 -21.02
CA SER A 112 -19.49 14.60 -19.83
C SER A 112 -18.67 14.74 -18.56
N SER A 113 -19.07 15.68 -17.71
CA SER A 113 -18.56 15.82 -16.34
C SER A 113 -19.03 14.69 -15.41
N HIS A 114 -19.99 13.88 -15.84
CA HIS A 114 -20.61 12.82 -15.06
C HIS A 114 -20.58 11.47 -15.81
N TRP A 115 -19.57 11.26 -16.67
CA TRP A 115 -19.38 10.02 -17.43
C TRP A 115 -19.48 8.77 -16.55
N PHE A 116 -19.03 8.86 -15.29
CA PHE A 116 -19.09 7.76 -14.31
C PHE A 116 -20.51 7.34 -13.92
N LEU A 117 -21.55 8.10 -14.27
CA LEU A 117 -22.95 7.72 -14.07
C LEU A 117 -23.48 6.77 -15.16
N ASP A 118 -22.82 6.69 -16.32
CA ASP A 118 -23.21 5.77 -17.39
C ASP A 118 -22.74 4.35 -17.06
N GLU A 119 -23.68 3.51 -16.64
CA GLU A 119 -23.40 2.11 -16.28
C GLU A 119 -22.87 1.29 -17.46
N ASN A 120 -23.15 1.69 -18.71
CA ASN A 120 -22.70 0.97 -19.91
C ASN A 120 -21.20 1.06 -20.14
N LEU A 121 -20.53 2.01 -19.48
CA LEU A 121 -19.07 2.12 -19.51
C LEU A 121 -18.39 1.03 -18.65
N PHE A 122 -19.14 0.33 -17.81
CA PHE A 122 -18.58 -0.58 -16.80
C PHE A 122 -19.07 -2.02 -16.95
N GLN A 123 -18.14 -2.96 -16.83
CA GLN A 123 -18.42 -4.37 -16.80
C GLN A 123 -18.83 -4.77 -15.39
N SER A 124 -20.02 -5.35 -15.25
CA SER A 124 -20.49 -5.91 -13.98
C SER A 124 -19.78 -7.25 -13.68
N SER A 125 -19.32 -7.42 -12.45
CA SER A 125 -18.69 -8.66 -11.97
C SER A 125 -19.08 -8.92 -10.51
N ASP A 126 -18.67 -10.04 -9.92
CA ASP A 126 -18.85 -10.29 -8.48
C ASP A 126 -18.02 -9.34 -7.61
N GLN A 127 -16.98 -8.73 -8.19
CA GLN A 127 -16.06 -7.82 -7.52
C GLN A 127 -16.43 -6.34 -7.75
N PHE A 128 -17.35 -6.06 -8.67
CA PHE A 128 -17.75 -4.71 -9.03
C PHE A 128 -19.18 -4.67 -9.56
N LYS A 129 -20.05 -3.94 -8.85
CA LYS A 129 -21.33 -3.45 -9.35
C LYS A 129 -21.26 -1.93 -9.43
N HIS A 130 -21.73 -1.36 -10.55
CA HIS A 130 -21.76 0.10 -10.73
C HIS A 130 -22.53 0.80 -9.59
N GLN A 131 -23.63 0.21 -9.14
CA GLN A 131 -24.40 0.70 -7.99
C GLN A 131 -23.59 0.75 -6.69
N ASP A 132 -22.67 -0.20 -6.45
CA ASP A 132 -21.80 -0.17 -5.27
C ASP A 132 -20.77 0.97 -5.38
N PHE A 133 -20.28 1.25 -6.59
CA PHE A 133 -19.42 2.40 -6.85
C PHE A 133 -20.16 3.73 -6.59
N LEU A 134 -21.41 3.87 -7.06
CA LEU A 134 -22.26 5.02 -6.71
C LEU A 134 -22.53 5.10 -5.21
N GLY A 135 -22.72 3.95 -4.55
CA GLY A 135 -22.82 3.85 -3.09
C GLY A 135 -21.60 4.39 -2.36
N LYS A 136 -20.39 4.13 -2.88
CA LYS A 136 -19.15 4.74 -2.37
C LYS A 136 -19.14 6.24 -2.57
N ILE A 137 -19.47 6.75 -3.75
CA ILE A 137 -19.58 8.21 -3.97
C ILE A 137 -20.53 8.81 -2.94
N LYS A 138 -21.72 8.23 -2.79
CA LYS A 138 -22.73 8.66 -1.82
C LYS A 138 -22.22 8.70 -0.38
N GLN A 139 -21.38 7.73 0.00
CA GLN A 139 -20.73 7.66 1.31
C GLN A 139 -19.68 8.77 1.46
N PHE A 140 -18.74 8.89 0.52
CA PHE A 140 -17.62 9.82 0.58
C PHE A 140 -18.03 11.29 0.41
N THR A 141 -19.14 11.56 -0.27
CA THR A 141 -19.72 12.91 -0.36
C THR A 141 -20.72 13.21 0.76
N ALA A 142 -20.98 12.24 1.65
CA ALA A 142 -22.00 12.32 2.70
C ALA A 142 -23.38 12.80 2.18
N LYS A 143 -23.78 12.42 0.96
CA LYS A 143 -25.04 12.87 0.31
C LYS A 143 -26.29 12.68 1.17
N LYS A 144 -26.34 11.60 1.96
CA LYS A 144 -27.47 11.24 2.84
C LYS A 144 -27.47 11.97 4.19
N ALA A 145 -26.54 12.88 4.45
CA ALA A 145 -26.55 13.65 5.69
C ALA A 145 -27.76 14.59 5.72
N ASP A 146 -28.50 14.58 6.83
CA ASP A 146 -29.64 15.45 7.05
C ASP A 146 -29.19 16.92 7.16
N ALA A 147 -30.04 17.84 6.72
CA ALA A 147 -29.77 19.27 6.79
C ALA A 147 -29.52 19.71 8.25
N GLY A 148 -28.40 20.37 8.50
CA GLY A 148 -27.98 20.81 9.83
C GLY A 148 -27.33 19.73 10.71
N SER A 149 -27.23 18.49 10.24
CA SER A 149 -26.57 17.41 10.98
C SER A 149 -25.04 17.59 11.08
N GLU A 150 -24.42 17.04 12.12
CA GLU A 150 -22.95 17.02 12.25
C GLU A 150 -22.29 16.36 11.04
N LYS A 151 -22.93 15.32 10.49
CA LYS A 151 -22.43 14.62 9.30
C LYS A 151 -22.40 15.51 8.06
N GLU A 152 -23.36 16.42 7.92
CA GLU A 152 -23.37 17.39 6.82
C GLU A 152 -22.25 18.42 6.97
N LYS A 153 -22.02 18.89 8.20
CA LYS A 153 -20.97 19.88 8.51
C LYS A 153 -19.56 19.35 8.26
N LEU A 154 -19.37 18.03 8.24
CA LEU A 154 -18.11 17.36 7.91
C LEU A 154 -17.88 17.19 6.40
N ARG A 155 -18.78 17.63 5.53
CA ARG A 155 -18.52 17.64 4.08
C ARG A 155 -17.38 18.60 3.74
N GLU A 156 -16.57 18.20 2.77
CA GLU A 156 -15.66 19.13 2.10
C GLU A 156 -16.43 20.35 1.57
N THR A 157 -15.86 21.55 1.69
CA THR A 157 -16.54 22.82 1.35
C THR A 157 -17.08 22.81 -0.08
N PHE A 158 -16.32 22.28 -1.03
CA PHE A 158 -16.74 22.20 -2.43
C PHE A 158 -17.90 21.20 -2.64
N ILE A 159 -17.92 20.07 -1.93
CA ILE A 159 -19.03 19.10 -1.96
C ILE A 159 -20.29 19.70 -1.33
N HIS A 160 -20.14 20.39 -0.21
CA HIS A 160 -21.24 21.07 0.46
C HIS A 160 -21.87 22.11 -0.47
N HIS A 161 -21.05 22.96 -1.10
CA HIS A 161 -21.51 23.94 -2.07
C HIS A 161 -22.26 23.28 -3.24
N TYR A 162 -21.74 22.18 -3.80
CA TYR A 162 -22.42 21.48 -4.90
C TYR A 162 -23.85 21.07 -4.50
N TYR A 163 -24.04 20.45 -3.33
CA TYR A 163 -25.37 20.01 -2.89
C TYR A 163 -26.32 21.13 -2.47
N GLN A 164 -25.81 22.34 -2.23
CA GLN A 164 -26.65 23.52 -2.03
C GLN A 164 -27.07 24.16 -3.35
N ALA A 165 -26.15 24.21 -4.33
CA ALA A 165 -26.35 24.92 -5.59
C ALA A 165 -27.06 24.07 -6.66
N TYR A 166 -26.90 22.74 -6.63
CA TYR A 166 -27.34 21.86 -7.71
C TYR A 166 -28.20 20.70 -7.18
N VAL A 167 -29.36 20.50 -7.83
CA VAL A 167 -30.23 19.34 -7.61
C VAL A 167 -29.91 18.21 -8.60
N THR A 168 -29.60 18.57 -9.84
CA THR A 168 -29.32 17.64 -10.93
C THR A 168 -28.02 18.05 -11.64
N PRO A 169 -27.09 17.11 -11.91
CA PRO A 169 -27.12 15.68 -11.54
C PRO A 169 -26.97 15.41 -10.02
N GLU A 170 -27.48 14.25 -9.55
CA GLU A 170 -27.51 13.89 -8.11
C GLU A 170 -26.13 13.95 -7.44
N TYR A 171 -25.06 13.64 -8.17
CA TYR A 171 -23.69 13.58 -7.66
C TYR A 171 -22.81 14.69 -8.25
N PRO A 172 -21.79 15.18 -7.51
CA PRO A 172 -20.80 16.12 -8.02
C PRO A 172 -20.09 15.59 -9.28
N PRO A 173 -19.59 16.47 -10.16
CA PRO A 173 -18.83 16.09 -11.34
C PRO A 173 -17.55 15.32 -10.99
N CYS A 174 -16.98 14.66 -11.98
CA CYS A 174 -15.91 13.67 -11.85
C CYS A 174 -14.65 14.22 -11.14
N TRP A 175 -14.29 15.49 -11.39
CA TRP A 175 -13.15 16.14 -10.72
C TRP A 175 -13.40 16.43 -9.23
N MET A 176 -14.66 16.60 -8.80
CA MET A 176 -14.96 16.78 -7.38
C MET A 176 -14.98 15.45 -6.64
N ILE A 177 -15.51 14.39 -7.25
CA ILE A 177 -15.46 13.05 -6.63
C ILE A 177 -14.03 12.50 -6.58
N ALA A 178 -13.14 12.93 -7.50
CA ALA A 178 -11.71 12.63 -7.47
C ALA A 178 -11.06 12.98 -6.14
N GLU A 179 -11.42 14.13 -5.58
CA GLU A 179 -10.80 14.65 -4.36
C GLU A 179 -11.18 13.86 -3.10
N VAL A 180 -12.28 13.10 -3.12
CA VAL A 180 -12.79 12.39 -1.95
C VAL A 180 -12.75 10.87 -2.06
N LEU A 181 -12.62 10.31 -3.26
CA LEU A 181 -12.54 8.87 -3.46
C LEU A 181 -11.09 8.36 -3.32
N PRO A 182 -10.86 7.26 -2.58
CA PRO A 182 -9.52 6.70 -2.40
C PRO A 182 -9.03 5.97 -3.68
N LEU A 183 -7.71 5.81 -3.82
CA LEU A 183 -7.06 5.08 -4.91
C LEU A 183 -7.72 3.73 -5.24
N GLY A 184 -8.12 2.98 -4.22
CA GLY A 184 -8.77 1.67 -4.43
C GLY A 184 -10.08 1.75 -5.21
N SER A 185 -10.82 2.87 -5.11
CA SER A 185 -12.01 3.11 -5.93
C SER A 185 -11.63 3.36 -7.38
N TRP A 186 -10.59 4.15 -7.64
CA TRP A 186 -10.08 4.42 -8.98
C TRP A 186 -9.45 3.20 -9.65
N SER A 187 -8.69 2.40 -8.89
CA SER A 187 -8.14 1.11 -9.33
C SER A 187 -9.26 0.16 -9.79
N LYS A 188 -10.31 -0.02 -8.97
CA LYS A 188 -11.45 -0.87 -9.32
C LYS A 188 -12.28 -0.32 -10.47
N LEU A 189 -12.48 1.00 -10.53
CA LEU A 189 -13.18 1.66 -11.62
C LEU A 189 -12.46 1.40 -12.96
N TYR A 190 -11.15 1.63 -13.00
CA TYR A 190 -10.34 1.47 -14.20
C TYR A 190 -10.31 0.01 -14.69
N GLU A 191 -10.17 -0.95 -13.77
CA GLU A 191 -10.23 -2.40 -14.05
C GLU A 191 -11.52 -2.78 -14.80
N HIS A 192 -12.65 -2.16 -14.45
CA HIS A 192 -13.97 -2.52 -14.95
C HIS A 192 -14.45 -1.68 -16.14
N LEU A 193 -13.64 -0.81 -16.73
CA LEU A 193 -13.99 -0.14 -17.98
C LEU A 193 -14.16 -1.17 -19.12
N VAL A 194 -15.36 -1.23 -19.72
CA VAL A 194 -15.69 -2.20 -20.79
C VAL A 194 -14.86 -1.97 -22.04
N GLN A 195 -14.67 -0.70 -22.40
CA GLN A 195 -14.03 -0.32 -23.64
C GLN A 195 -12.51 -0.38 -23.50
N SER A 196 -11.87 -1.35 -24.16
CA SER A 196 -10.40 -1.44 -24.21
C SER A 196 -9.73 -0.15 -24.68
N LYS A 197 -10.40 0.63 -25.54
CA LYS A 197 -9.92 1.94 -26.00
C LYS A 197 -9.81 2.98 -24.88
N ASP A 198 -10.71 2.94 -23.89
CA ASP A 198 -10.69 3.85 -22.73
C ASP A 198 -9.48 3.54 -21.87
N ARG A 199 -9.31 2.26 -21.54
CA ARG A 199 -8.17 1.79 -20.76
C ARG A 199 -6.85 2.12 -21.43
N LYS A 200 -6.76 1.93 -22.75
CA LYS A 200 -5.57 2.27 -23.55
C LYS A 200 -5.28 3.77 -23.58
N GLN A 201 -6.32 4.60 -23.65
CA GLN A 201 -6.16 6.05 -23.64
C GLN A 201 -5.56 6.52 -22.31
N VAL A 202 -6.09 6.03 -21.19
CA VAL A 202 -5.55 6.30 -19.85
C VAL A 202 -4.15 5.72 -19.68
N SER A 203 -3.93 4.45 -20.01
CA SER A 203 -2.66 3.77 -19.72
C SER A 203 -1.48 4.35 -20.50
N LYS A 204 -1.73 4.90 -21.69
CA LYS A 204 -0.71 5.56 -22.50
C LYS A 204 -0.09 6.78 -21.79
N GLN A 205 -0.83 7.48 -20.94
CA GLN A 205 -0.31 8.62 -20.17
C GLN A 205 0.71 8.22 -19.11
N PHE A 206 0.85 6.93 -18.83
CA PHE A 206 1.83 6.36 -17.91
C PHE A 206 2.90 5.52 -18.63
N ASP A 207 2.93 5.54 -19.97
CA ASP A 207 3.73 4.63 -20.81
C ASP A 207 3.52 3.13 -20.46
N LEU A 208 2.28 2.75 -20.13
CA LEU A 208 1.91 1.38 -19.78
C LEU A 208 0.85 0.80 -20.73
N SER A 209 0.89 -0.52 -20.87
CA SER A 209 -0.25 -1.27 -21.42
C SER A 209 -1.43 -1.27 -20.44
N PRO A 210 -2.68 -1.41 -20.92
CA PRO A 210 -3.86 -1.46 -20.07
C PRO A 210 -3.78 -2.47 -18.92
N GLU A 211 -3.21 -3.65 -19.18
CA GLU A 211 -3.09 -4.76 -18.24
C GLU A 211 -2.01 -4.50 -17.17
N LEU A 212 -0.92 -3.82 -17.57
CA LEU A 212 0.12 -3.42 -16.62
C LEU A 212 -0.39 -2.35 -15.67
N LEU A 213 -1.04 -1.29 -16.18
CA LEU A 213 -1.61 -0.26 -15.33
C LEU A 213 -2.64 -0.84 -14.35
N GLU A 214 -3.53 -1.72 -14.82
CA GLU A 214 -4.51 -2.40 -13.95
C GLU A 214 -3.81 -3.15 -12.81
N SER A 215 -2.83 -4.00 -13.15
CA SER A 215 -2.09 -4.78 -12.16
C SER A 215 -1.33 -3.91 -11.18
N TRP A 216 -0.70 -2.82 -11.66
CA TRP A 216 0.12 -1.95 -10.82
C TRP A 216 -0.75 -1.09 -9.90
N LEU A 217 -1.88 -0.55 -10.36
CA LEU A 217 -2.83 0.15 -9.50
C LEU A 217 -3.37 -0.76 -8.39
N HIS A 218 -3.64 -2.03 -8.70
CA HIS A 218 -4.07 -3.00 -7.70
C HIS A 218 -2.97 -3.28 -6.67
N ALA A 219 -1.73 -3.51 -7.14
CA ALA A 219 -0.56 -3.72 -6.29
C ALA A 219 -0.28 -2.51 -5.38
N LEU A 220 -0.32 -1.28 -5.92
CA LEU A 220 -0.12 -0.05 -5.16
C LEU A 220 -1.25 0.21 -4.16
N THR A 221 -2.51 -0.07 -4.51
CA THR A 221 -3.63 0.00 -3.57
C THR A 221 -3.40 -0.93 -2.37
N TYR A 222 -2.93 -2.16 -2.63
CA TYR A 222 -2.60 -3.11 -1.57
C TYR A 222 -1.45 -2.59 -0.69
N LEU A 223 -0.35 -2.15 -1.30
CA LEU A 223 0.81 -1.63 -0.57
C LEU A 223 0.45 -0.40 0.27
N ARG A 224 -0.30 0.55 -0.29
CA ARG A 224 -0.83 1.72 0.40
C ARG A 224 -1.56 1.31 1.67
N ASN A 225 -2.46 0.34 1.58
CA ASN A 225 -3.22 -0.15 2.74
C ASN A 225 -2.32 -0.85 3.75
N VAL A 226 -1.33 -1.65 3.31
CA VAL A 226 -0.32 -2.21 4.20
C VAL A 226 0.40 -1.09 4.97
N CYS A 227 0.86 -0.03 4.29
CA CYS A 227 1.55 1.07 4.93
C CYS A 227 0.64 1.89 5.86
N ALA A 228 -0.55 2.26 5.41
CA ALA A 228 -1.52 3.06 6.18
C ALA A 228 -1.99 2.35 7.47
N HIS A 229 -2.07 1.01 7.45
CA HIS A 229 -2.38 0.21 8.63
C HIS A 229 -1.14 -0.22 9.43
N GLN A 230 0.02 0.40 9.19
CA GLN A 230 1.29 0.09 9.85
C GLN A 230 1.68 -1.39 9.78
N GLY A 231 1.37 -2.03 8.66
CA GLY A 231 1.71 -3.41 8.36
C GLY A 231 3.21 -3.58 8.16
N ARG A 232 3.72 -4.75 8.55
CA ARG A 232 5.13 -5.14 8.37
C ARG A 232 5.46 -5.26 6.87
N LEU A 233 6.57 -4.67 6.42
CA LEU A 233 7.16 -4.82 5.10
C LEU A 233 8.31 -5.85 5.11
N PHE A 234 9.12 -5.84 6.18
CA PHE A 234 10.24 -6.77 6.37
C PHE A 234 9.82 -8.24 6.37
N ASN A 235 10.49 -9.06 5.55
CA ASN A 235 10.25 -10.51 5.43
C ASN A 235 8.76 -10.83 5.23
N ARG A 236 8.12 -10.10 4.30
CA ARG A 236 6.72 -10.29 3.89
C ARG A 236 6.67 -10.77 2.44
N THR A 237 5.88 -11.81 2.22
CA THR A 237 5.35 -12.15 0.89
C THR A 237 4.06 -11.38 0.69
N PHE A 238 4.02 -10.52 -0.32
CA PHE A 238 2.86 -9.71 -0.66
C PHE A 238 1.89 -10.52 -1.52
N ALA A 239 0.59 -10.37 -1.25
CA ALA A 239 -0.46 -11.17 -1.90
C ALA A 239 -0.72 -10.76 -3.36
N PHE A 240 -0.48 -9.50 -3.69
CA PHE A 240 -0.80 -8.91 -4.99
C PHE A 240 0.45 -8.31 -5.64
N PRO A 241 1.37 -9.16 -6.14
CA PRO A 241 2.57 -8.68 -6.81
C PRO A 241 2.22 -7.93 -8.10
N PRO A 242 2.96 -6.88 -8.46
CA PRO A 242 2.79 -6.26 -9.76
C PRO A 242 3.23 -7.20 -10.89
N LYS A 243 2.51 -7.15 -12.01
CA LYS A 243 2.84 -7.91 -13.22
C LYS A 243 4.14 -7.38 -13.84
N GLN A 244 4.96 -8.31 -14.36
CA GLN A 244 6.22 -8.00 -15.04
C GLN A 244 5.99 -7.07 -16.24
N GLY A 245 6.57 -5.86 -16.16
CA GLY A 245 6.67 -4.91 -17.28
C GLY A 245 8.02 -5.02 -17.98
N LYS A 246 8.15 -4.46 -19.18
CA LYS A 246 9.40 -4.54 -19.97
C LYS A 246 10.58 -3.78 -19.34
N LYS A 247 10.30 -2.72 -18.58
CA LYS A 247 11.31 -1.81 -18.03
C LYS A 247 11.73 -2.14 -16.60
N ALA A 248 10.85 -2.76 -15.79
CA ALA A 248 11.10 -2.95 -14.36
C ALA A 248 11.80 -4.29 -14.07
N PRO A 249 12.90 -4.33 -13.30
CA PRO A 249 13.64 -5.55 -12.96
C PRO A 249 12.95 -6.41 -11.88
N LEU A 250 11.63 -6.65 -11.98
CA LEU A 250 10.90 -7.33 -10.90
C LEU A 250 11.40 -8.77 -10.70
N LYS A 251 11.49 -9.18 -9.44
CA LYS A 251 11.93 -10.51 -9.01
C LYS A 251 10.73 -11.46 -8.88
N THR A 252 11.00 -12.76 -8.97
CA THR A 252 9.96 -13.80 -8.79
C THR A 252 9.40 -13.81 -7.37
N GLN A 253 10.20 -13.42 -6.37
CA GLN A 253 9.74 -13.28 -5.00
C GLN A 253 8.87 -12.03 -4.85
N HIS A 254 7.66 -12.21 -4.32
CA HIS A 254 6.70 -11.11 -4.14
C HIS A 254 7.05 -10.25 -2.91
N GLN A 255 8.17 -9.54 -2.97
CA GLN A 255 8.71 -8.73 -1.87
C GLN A 255 8.65 -7.22 -2.19
N LEU A 256 9.03 -6.40 -1.20
CA LEU A 256 8.95 -4.94 -1.27
C LEU A 256 9.69 -4.36 -2.49
N TYR A 257 10.84 -4.92 -2.86
CA TYR A 257 11.64 -4.49 -4.01
C TYR A 257 10.82 -4.31 -5.30
N ASN A 258 9.92 -5.26 -5.62
CA ASN A 258 9.08 -5.17 -6.82
C ASN A 258 8.16 -3.95 -6.81
N TYR A 259 7.69 -3.55 -5.62
CA TYR A 259 6.85 -2.37 -5.49
C TYR A 259 7.66 -1.08 -5.58
N ILE A 260 8.88 -1.07 -5.02
CA ILE A 260 9.78 0.08 -5.12
C ILE A 260 10.16 0.34 -6.58
N CYS A 261 10.35 -0.73 -7.37
CA CYS A 261 10.54 -0.60 -8.81
C CYS A 261 9.36 0.14 -9.48
N ILE A 262 8.13 -0.37 -9.33
CA ILE A 262 7.00 0.28 -10.03
C ILE A 262 6.73 1.70 -9.51
N LEU A 263 6.97 1.98 -8.23
CA LEU A 263 6.86 3.34 -7.68
C LEU A 263 7.84 4.29 -8.35
N PHE A 264 9.09 3.88 -8.50
CA PHE A 264 10.11 4.65 -9.20
C PHE A 264 9.69 4.97 -10.64
N LEU A 265 9.16 4.00 -11.40
CA LEU A 265 8.68 4.26 -12.76
C LEU A 265 7.54 5.28 -12.83
N PHE A 266 6.57 5.20 -11.91
CA PHE A 266 5.51 6.20 -11.85
C PHE A 266 6.07 7.60 -11.54
N LEU A 267 6.95 7.71 -10.54
CA LEU A 267 7.51 9.00 -10.12
C LEU A 267 8.39 9.64 -11.21
N LYS A 268 9.13 8.81 -11.94
CA LYS A 268 10.00 9.23 -13.04
C LYS A 268 9.21 9.84 -14.21
N GLU A 269 8.10 9.22 -14.62
CA GLU A 269 7.31 9.65 -15.78
C GLU A 269 6.83 11.12 -15.65
N PHE A 270 6.57 11.57 -14.43
CA PHE A 270 6.05 12.92 -14.16
C PHE A 270 7.10 13.88 -13.58
N ASN A 271 8.40 13.55 -13.68
CA ASN A 271 9.51 14.39 -13.24
C ASN A 271 9.41 14.77 -11.74
N HIS A 272 8.91 13.85 -10.92
CA HIS A 272 8.75 14.02 -9.46
C HIS A 272 9.98 13.61 -8.64
N GLU A 273 11.12 13.42 -9.29
CA GLU A 273 12.31 12.86 -8.65
C GLU A 273 13.47 13.81 -8.64
N TYR A 274 13.92 14.13 -7.42
CA TYR A 274 15.36 14.25 -7.18
C TYR A 274 15.78 13.60 -5.87
N ASP A 275 14.90 13.42 -4.86
CA ASP A 275 15.31 12.91 -3.55
C ASP A 275 14.62 11.59 -3.10
N TRP A 276 13.55 11.12 -3.75
CA TRP A 276 12.79 9.98 -3.21
C TRP A 276 13.60 8.68 -3.21
N LEU A 277 14.21 8.32 -4.34
CA LEU A 277 15.05 7.13 -4.44
C LEU A 277 16.26 7.23 -3.50
N GLU A 278 16.91 8.39 -3.44
CA GLU A 278 18.03 8.66 -2.53
C GLU A 278 17.61 8.47 -1.06
N ARG A 279 16.40 8.90 -0.68
CA ARG A 279 15.87 8.72 0.67
C ARG A 279 15.52 7.26 0.97
N ILE A 280 14.98 6.52 0.00
CA ILE A 280 14.78 5.07 0.13
C ILE A 280 16.13 4.40 0.36
N GLU A 281 17.14 4.72 -0.44
CA GLU A 281 18.49 4.18 -0.30
C GLU A 281 19.09 4.54 1.07
N ALA A 282 18.95 5.79 1.51
CA ALA A 282 19.45 6.24 2.82
C ALA A 282 18.81 5.48 3.99
N VAL A 283 17.52 5.13 3.89
CA VAL A 283 16.84 4.29 4.90
C VAL A 283 17.32 2.84 4.81
N LEU A 284 17.49 2.29 3.60
CA LEU A 284 18.00 0.93 3.39
C LEU A 284 19.45 0.78 3.86
N LYS A 285 20.29 1.82 3.73
CA LYS A 285 21.67 1.86 4.27
C LYS A 285 21.74 1.76 5.80
N LYS A 286 20.64 2.03 6.52
CA LYS A 286 20.53 1.76 7.97
C LYS A 286 20.29 0.28 8.27
N CYS A 287 19.83 -0.50 7.28
CA CYS A 287 19.62 -1.93 7.42
C CYS A 287 20.96 -2.68 7.28
N PRO A 288 21.27 -3.65 8.15
CA PRO A 288 22.39 -4.55 7.91
C PRO A 288 22.27 -5.23 6.55
N ASN A 289 23.36 -5.27 5.78
CA ASN A 289 23.37 -5.73 4.39
C ASN A 289 22.77 -7.14 4.23
N GLU A 290 23.09 -8.05 5.15
CA GLU A 290 22.62 -9.43 5.13
C GLU A 290 21.10 -9.57 5.32
N LEU A 291 20.44 -8.50 5.79
CA LEU A 291 19.00 -8.43 6.02
C LEU A 291 18.23 -7.77 4.86
N LEU A 292 18.90 -7.09 3.92
CA LEU A 292 18.26 -6.46 2.76
C LEU A 292 17.47 -7.46 1.91
N LYS A 293 17.94 -8.71 1.82
CA LYS A 293 17.25 -9.81 1.13
C LYS A 293 15.83 -10.07 1.62
N PHE A 294 15.50 -9.72 2.86
CA PHE A 294 14.14 -9.87 3.40
C PHE A 294 13.16 -8.84 2.86
N TYR A 295 13.65 -7.74 2.29
CA TYR A 295 12.87 -6.79 1.49
C TYR A 295 12.94 -7.12 -0.02
N GLY A 296 13.77 -8.07 -0.44
CA GLY A 296 14.01 -8.44 -1.83
C GLY A 296 15.15 -7.67 -2.50
N PHE A 297 15.92 -6.89 -1.74
CA PHE A 297 17.08 -6.14 -2.26
C PHE A 297 18.34 -7.01 -2.21
N ASP A 298 19.16 -6.89 -3.26
CA ASP A 298 20.54 -7.41 -3.26
C ASP A 298 21.46 -6.33 -2.68
N GLU A 299 22.66 -6.68 -2.20
CA GLU A 299 23.57 -5.72 -1.55
C GLU A 299 23.91 -4.52 -2.47
N ASN A 300 24.14 -4.79 -3.76
CA ASN A 300 24.48 -3.79 -4.78
C ASN A 300 23.32 -3.57 -5.77
N TRP A 301 22.07 -3.55 -5.28
CA TRP A 301 20.87 -3.48 -6.13
C TRP A 301 20.82 -2.25 -7.07
N LEU A 302 21.42 -1.12 -6.70
CA LEU A 302 21.51 0.04 -7.58
C LEU A 302 22.46 -0.20 -8.75
N GLU A 303 23.67 -0.69 -8.48
CA GLU A 303 24.70 -0.98 -9.49
C GLU A 303 24.27 -2.14 -10.39
N LYS A 304 23.62 -3.16 -9.81
CA LYS A 304 23.19 -4.36 -10.54
C LYS A 304 22.13 -4.06 -11.61
N ASP A 305 21.26 -3.09 -11.32
CA ASP A 305 20.20 -2.65 -12.21
C ASP A 305 20.41 -1.17 -12.60
N GLU A 306 21.67 -0.74 -12.80
CA GLU A 306 22.04 0.67 -13.04
C GLU A 306 21.27 1.28 -14.21
N ASP A 307 21.12 0.53 -15.31
CA ASP A 307 20.38 0.95 -16.49
C ASP A 307 18.92 1.32 -16.18
N TYR A 308 18.36 0.75 -15.12
CA TYR A 308 17.00 1.01 -14.67
C TYR A 308 16.92 2.23 -13.73
N TRP A 309 17.83 2.34 -12.77
CA TRP A 309 17.77 3.39 -11.74
C TRP A 309 18.37 4.73 -12.18
N MET A 310 19.30 4.73 -13.15
CA MET A 310 20.07 5.92 -13.54
C MET A 310 19.64 6.54 -14.89
N ASN A 311 18.86 5.81 -15.69
CA ASN A 311 18.29 6.30 -16.96
C ASN A 311 16.81 6.57 -16.82
#